data_AF-E3NH14-F1
#
_entry.id   AF-E3NH14-F1
#
_cell.length_a   1.000
_cell.length_b   1.000
_cell.length_c   1.000
_cell.angle_alpha   90.00
_cell.angle_beta   90.00
_cell.angle_gamma   90.00
#
_symmetry.space_group_name_H-M   'P 1'
#
loop_
_entity.id
_entity.type
_entity.pdbx_description
1 polymer ?
#
loop_
_entity_poly.entity_id
_entity_poly.type
_entity_poly.pdbx_seq_one_letter_code
_entity_poly.pdbx_strand_id
1 'polypeptide(L)'
;MRITGMWKKLEFEINNKTKFQIPYQAQELKDLALDMIERLKSEPTLAVVKATVVVVADTHGQFIDLVRILHVDPENFPASFDCTPFATNKYLFLGDYVGRGVNSIQIMVLLFSLKLYYNNVTMIRGNHETPSVNVNYGFRDELINKFEKGPELWNLYNEVFSYMPIAAVISERILCMHGGISPHLRTLKDIENVERPITDISNIV
;
A
#
# COMPACT_ATOMS: atom_id res chain seq x y z
N MET A 1 -8.08 18.19 -1.89
CA MET A 1 -7.53 16.83 -1.99
C MET A 1 -6.99 16.67 -3.41
N ARG A 2 -5.67 16.45 -3.60
CA ARG A 2 -5.02 16.50 -4.94
C ARG A 2 -5.29 15.24 -5.78
N ILE A 3 -5.79 14.19 -5.13
CA ILE A 3 -6.24 12.85 -5.59
C ILE A 3 -7.14 12.84 -6.84
N THR A 4 -7.82 13.94 -7.17
CA THR A 4 -8.81 13.93 -8.26
C THR A 4 -8.21 13.58 -9.62
N GLY A 5 -6.92 13.83 -9.88
CA GLY A 5 -6.27 13.50 -11.15
C GLY A 5 -6.00 12.00 -11.32
N MET A 6 -5.23 11.41 -10.40
CA MET A 6 -4.83 10.00 -10.49
C MET A 6 -6.03 9.06 -10.39
N TRP A 7 -6.97 9.35 -9.48
CA TRP A 7 -8.17 8.56 -9.36
C TRP A 7 -9.00 8.59 -10.65
N LYS A 8 -9.20 9.77 -11.27
CA LYS A 8 -9.94 9.87 -12.54
C LYS A 8 -9.30 9.08 -13.68
N LYS A 9 -7.96 9.02 -13.73
CA LYS A 9 -7.26 8.18 -14.71
C LYS A 9 -7.49 6.70 -14.45
N LEU A 10 -7.35 6.27 -13.19
CA LEU A 10 -7.62 4.90 -12.80
C LEU A 10 -9.07 4.51 -13.09
N GLU A 11 -10.02 5.36 -12.70
CA GLU A 11 -11.45 5.21 -12.98
C GLU A 11 -11.76 5.18 -14.49
N PHE A 12 -11.08 6.01 -15.30
CA PHE A 12 -11.20 5.98 -16.75
C PHE A 12 -10.72 4.64 -17.33
N GLU A 13 -9.54 4.14 -16.93
CA GLU A 13 -9.02 2.85 -17.39
C GLU A 13 -9.91 1.67 -16.95
N ILE A 14 -10.46 1.74 -15.73
CA ILE A 14 -11.43 0.79 -15.19
C ILE A 14 -12.71 0.78 -16.05
N ASN A 15 -13.30 1.96 -16.27
CA ASN A 15 -14.59 2.09 -16.96
C ASN A 15 -14.49 1.79 -18.46
N ASN A 16 -13.36 2.10 -19.10
CA ASN A 16 -13.17 1.89 -20.54
C ASN A 16 -12.49 0.57 -20.87
N LYS A 17 -12.08 -0.19 -19.85
CA LYS A 17 -11.53 -1.53 -19.99
C LYS A 17 -10.35 -1.66 -20.96
N THR A 18 -9.53 -0.63 -21.03
CA THR A 18 -8.57 -0.43 -22.12
C THR A 18 -7.25 -1.17 -21.89
N LYS A 19 -6.61 -1.04 -20.71
CA LYS A 19 -5.38 -1.75 -20.32
C LYS A 19 -5.24 -1.87 -18.80
N PHE A 20 -4.44 -2.84 -18.34
CA PHE A 20 -4.01 -2.92 -16.94
C PHE A 20 -2.85 -2.00 -16.58
N GLN A 21 -2.22 -1.34 -17.54
CA GLN A 21 -1.17 -0.37 -17.26
C GLN A 21 -1.79 0.98 -16.93
N ILE A 22 -1.63 1.42 -15.69
CA ILE A 22 -2.02 2.76 -15.28
C ILE A 22 -0.89 3.72 -15.69
N PRO A 23 -1.09 4.66 -16.63
CA PRO A 23 -0.06 5.62 -16.97
C PRO A 23 0.09 6.65 -15.83
N TYR A 24 1.33 6.88 -15.39
CA TYR A 24 1.65 7.84 -14.33
C TYR A 24 2.88 8.68 -14.70
N GLN A 25 2.88 9.93 -14.26
CA GLN A 25 4.01 10.84 -14.36
C GLN A 25 4.63 11.10 -12.97
N ALA A 26 5.89 11.53 -12.94
CA ALA A 26 6.60 11.81 -11.69
C ALA A 26 5.85 12.79 -10.76
N GLN A 27 5.22 13.82 -11.32
CA GLN A 27 4.44 14.79 -10.55
C GLN A 27 3.21 14.14 -9.90
N GLU A 28 2.54 13.23 -10.61
CA GLU A 28 1.36 12.53 -10.08
C GLU A 28 1.75 11.53 -8.98
N LEU A 29 2.91 10.87 -9.10
CA LEU A 29 3.46 10.02 -8.04
C LEU A 29 3.78 10.81 -6.78
N LYS A 30 4.32 12.03 -6.95
CA LYS A 30 4.58 12.95 -5.85
C LYS A 30 3.30 13.39 -5.16
N ASP A 31 2.30 13.82 -5.92
CA ASP A 31 1.02 14.28 -5.36
C ASP A 31 0.29 13.16 -4.63
N LEU A 32 0.30 11.94 -5.20
CA LEU A 32 -0.25 10.74 -4.59
C LEU A 32 0.41 10.42 -3.24
N ALA A 33 1.76 10.47 -3.19
CA ALA A 33 2.51 10.23 -1.95
C ALA A 33 2.19 11.29 -0.88
N LEU A 34 2.11 12.57 -1.26
CA LEU A 34 1.76 13.65 -0.33
C LEU A 34 0.35 13.48 0.25
N ASP A 35 -0.65 13.16 -0.59
CA ASP A 35 -2.01 12.92 -0.11
C ASP A 35 -2.08 11.66 0.79
N MET A 36 -1.28 10.63 0.49
CA MET A 36 -1.18 9.42 1.30
C MET A 36 -0.55 9.68 2.67
N ILE A 37 0.47 10.53 2.77
CA ILE A 37 1.04 10.98 4.06
C ILE A 37 -0.05 11.63 4.92
N GLU A 38 -0.82 12.55 4.35
CA GLU A 38 -1.90 13.23 5.09
C GLU A 38 -2.99 12.25 5.52
N ARG A 39 -3.34 11.27 4.69
CA ARG A 39 -4.26 10.19 5.08
C ARG A 39 -3.71 9.37 6.24
N LEU A 40 -2.47 8.90 6.15
CA LEU A 40 -1.86 8.00 7.14
C LEU A 40 -1.60 8.68 8.49
N LYS A 41 -1.32 9.99 8.52
CA LYS A 41 -1.22 10.78 9.77
C LYS A 41 -2.50 10.74 10.61
N SER A 42 -3.66 10.60 9.95
CA SER A 42 -4.97 10.52 10.63
C SER A 42 -5.35 9.12 11.11
N GLU A 43 -4.64 8.08 10.65
CA GLU A 43 -4.89 6.69 11.02
C GLU A 43 -4.09 6.34 12.29
N PRO A 44 -4.46 5.32 13.08
CA PRO A 44 -3.70 4.87 14.25
C PRO A 44 -2.51 3.98 13.87
N THR A 45 -1.54 3.80 14.78
CA THR A 45 -0.41 2.87 14.57
C THR A 45 -0.86 1.40 14.59
N LEU A 46 -1.89 1.08 15.39
CA LEU A 46 -2.63 -0.19 15.36
C LEU A 46 -3.98 0.03 14.66
N ALA A 47 -4.12 -0.47 13.44
CA ALA A 47 -5.37 -0.35 12.70
C ALA A 47 -6.47 -1.26 13.28
N VAL A 48 -7.74 -0.83 13.21
CA VAL A 48 -8.89 -1.65 13.64
C VAL A 48 -9.77 -1.92 12.43
N VAL A 49 -10.03 -3.21 12.16
CA VAL A 49 -10.79 -3.64 10.98
C VAL A 49 -11.93 -4.57 11.39
N LYS A 50 -13.15 -4.34 10.87
CA LYS A 50 -14.30 -5.20 11.17
C LYS A 50 -14.44 -6.32 10.15
N ALA A 51 -14.76 -7.54 10.58
CA ALA A 51 -15.17 -8.61 9.68
C ALA A 51 -16.49 -8.26 8.94
N THR A 52 -16.80 -8.87 7.80
CA THR A 52 -15.90 -9.67 6.93
C THR A 52 -14.87 -8.77 6.24
N VAL A 53 -13.65 -9.27 6.07
CA VAL A 53 -12.52 -8.58 5.42
C VAL A 53 -11.70 -9.58 4.59
N VAL A 54 -11.26 -9.17 3.41
CA VAL A 54 -10.29 -9.90 2.59
C VAL A 54 -8.89 -9.53 3.06
N VAL A 55 -8.10 -10.52 3.46
CA VAL A 55 -6.71 -10.32 3.89
C VAL A 55 -5.78 -10.69 2.74
N VAL A 56 -4.92 -9.75 2.34
CA VAL A 56 -3.96 -9.91 1.24
C VAL A 56 -2.55 -9.79 1.81
N ALA A 57 -1.72 -10.80 1.59
CA ALA A 57 -0.32 -10.84 2.00
C ALA A 57 0.57 -10.20 0.92
N ASP A 58 1.85 -10.58 0.92
CA ASP A 58 2.92 -10.05 0.08
C ASP A 58 2.52 -9.95 -1.40
N THR A 59 2.94 -8.86 -2.03
CA THR A 59 2.72 -8.65 -3.48
C THR A 59 4.02 -8.44 -4.24
N HIS A 60 5.06 -7.87 -3.60
CA HIS A 60 6.42 -7.82 -4.12
C HIS A 60 6.53 -7.39 -5.59
N GLY A 61 5.86 -6.30 -5.99
CA GLY A 61 5.91 -5.82 -7.37
C GLY A 61 5.28 -6.75 -8.42
N GLN A 62 4.53 -7.79 -8.03
CA GLN A 62 3.78 -8.70 -8.90
C GLN A 62 2.38 -8.16 -9.23
N PHE A 63 2.35 -7.06 -9.99
CA PHE A 63 1.11 -6.32 -10.26
C PHE A 63 -0.01 -7.18 -10.90
N ILE A 64 0.33 -8.08 -11.83
CA ILE A 64 -0.67 -8.95 -12.48
C ILE A 64 -1.31 -9.92 -11.48
N ASP A 65 -0.53 -10.45 -10.54
CA ASP A 65 -1.03 -11.36 -9.52
C ASP A 65 -1.88 -10.62 -8.49
N LEU A 66 -1.49 -9.39 -8.11
CA LEU A 66 -2.34 -8.51 -7.32
C LEU A 66 -3.70 -8.28 -7.99
N VAL A 67 -3.72 -7.93 -9.27
CA VAL A 67 -4.98 -7.76 -10.03
C VAL A 67 -5.85 -9.02 -9.98
N ARG A 68 -5.25 -10.22 -10.07
CA ARG A 68 -5.97 -11.50 -9.95
C ARG A 68 -6.52 -11.72 -8.54
N ILE A 69 -5.75 -11.40 -7.50
CA ILE A 69 -6.19 -11.50 -6.10
C ILE A 69 -7.40 -10.60 -5.85
N LEU A 70 -7.41 -9.42 -6.47
CA LEU A 70 -8.51 -8.46 -6.34
C LEU A 70 -9.77 -8.86 -7.12
N HIS A 71 -9.71 -9.97 -7.86
CA HIS A 71 -10.78 -10.70 -8.54
C HIS A 71 -11.77 -9.86 -9.35
N VAL A 72 -11.61 -9.96 -10.67
CA VAL A 72 -12.56 -9.41 -11.66
C VAL A 72 -13.20 -10.51 -12.50
N ASP A 73 -12.52 -11.64 -12.75
CA ASP A 73 -13.06 -12.93 -13.22
C ASP A 73 -11.83 -13.86 -13.37
N PRO A 74 -11.69 -14.95 -12.60
CA PRO A 74 -10.54 -15.85 -12.71
C PRO A 74 -10.62 -16.76 -13.95
N GLU A 75 -11.81 -16.95 -14.53
CA GLU A 75 -12.04 -17.81 -15.69
C GLU A 75 -11.81 -17.05 -17.00
N ASN A 76 -12.01 -15.72 -17.01
CA ASN A 76 -11.67 -14.84 -18.13
C ASN A 76 -10.79 -13.68 -17.65
N PHE A 77 -9.47 -13.78 -17.82
CA PHE A 77 -8.55 -12.69 -17.52
C PHE A 77 -9.01 -11.41 -18.28
N PRO A 78 -9.53 -10.38 -17.60
CA PRO A 78 -10.24 -9.31 -18.29
C PRO A 78 -9.25 -8.44 -19.05
N ALA A 79 -9.69 -7.66 -20.03
CA ALA A 79 -8.86 -6.59 -20.59
C ALA A 79 -8.66 -5.40 -19.62
N SER A 80 -9.21 -5.50 -18.39
CA SER A 80 -9.53 -4.38 -17.51
C SER A 80 -9.61 -4.70 -16.03
N PHE A 81 -9.32 -3.71 -15.19
CA PHE A 81 -9.53 -3.77 -13.74
C PHE A 81 -10.97 -3.33 -13.37
N ASP A 82 -11.64 -4.05 -12.47
CA ASP A 82 -12.95 -3.70 -11.90
C ASP A 82 -12.76 -3.39 -10.41
N CYS A 83 -13.07 -2.15 -10.02
CA CYS A 83 -12.97 -1.72 -8.62
C CYS A 83 -14.28 -1.84 -7.85
N THR A 84 -15.38 -2.31 -8.45
CA THR A 84 -16.66 -2.47 -7.75
C THR A 84 -16.59 -3.33 -6.48
N PRO A 85 -15.72 -4.37 -6.36
CA PRO A 85 -15.57 -5.09 -5.10
C PRO A 85 -15.09 -4.19 -3.95
N PHE A 86 -14.32 -3.15 -4.24
CA PHE A 86 -13.85 -2.19 -3.23
C PHE A 86 -14.94 -1.23 -2.77
N ALA A 87 -16.09 -1.14 -3.43
CA ALA A 87 -17.22 -0.36 -2.92
C ALA A 87 -17.96 -1.09 -1.79
N THR A 88 -17.85 -2.42 -1.71
CA THR A 88 -18.66 -3.26 -0.82
C THR A 88 -17.82 -4.09 0.17
N ASN A 89 -16.65 -4.56 -0.24
CA ASN A 89 -15.77 -5.39 0.56
C ASN A 89 -14.69 -4.59 1.28
N LYS A 90 -14.29 -5.04 2.47
CA LYS A 90 -13.13 -4.49 3.18
C LYS A 90 -11.87 -5.27 2.79
N TYR A 91 -10.76 -4.57 2.67
CA TYR A 91 -9.44 -5.18 2.39
C TYR A 91 -8.44 -4.79 3.46
N LEU A 92 -7.66 -5.77 3.91
CA LEU A 92 -6.51 -5.58 4.78
C LEU A 92 -5.28 -6.14 4.07
N PHE A 93 -4.36 -5.26 3.69
CA PHE A 93 -3.09 -5.64 3.11
C PHE A 93 -1.99 -5.68 4.17
N LEU A 94 -1.22 -6.76 4.21
CA LEU A 94 -0.24 -7.06 5.25
C LEU A 94 1.18 -6.57 4.99
N GLY A 95 1.41 -5.69 4.00
CA GLY A 95 2.73 -5.16 3.69
C GLY A 95 3.42 -5.88 2.52
N ASP A 96 4.70 -5.57 2.32
CA ASP A 96 5.55 -6.10 1.24
C ASP A 96 4.92 -5.86 -0.15
N TYR A 97 4.65 -4.59 -0.39
CA TYR A 97 4.14 -4.07 -1.66
C TYR A 97 5.24 -4.00 -2.70
N VAL A 98 6.42 -3.57 -2.25
CA VAL A 98 7.53 -3.22 -3.12
C VAL A 98 8.66 -4.24 -3.08
N GLY A 99 9.47 -4.19 -4.13
CA GLY A 99 10.70 -4.94 -4.27
C GLY A 99 10.52 -6.38 -4.76
N ARG A 100 11.65 -7.02 -5.12
CA ARG A 100 11.76 -8.30 -5.86
C ARG A 100 11.17 -8.26 -7.28
N GLY A 101 9.93 -7.83 -7.46
CA GLY A 101 9.29 -7.65 -8.77
C GLY A 101 9.57 -6.29 -9.41
N VAL A 102 9.12 -6.13 -10.66
CA VAL A 102 9.44 -4.97 -11.53
C VAL A 102 8.30 -3.94 -11.67
N ASN A 103 7.19 -4.15 -10.97
CA ASN A 103 6.00 -3.29 -11.04
C ASN A 103 5.59 -2.73 -9.67
N SER A 104 6.57 -2.45 -8.80
CA SER A 104 6.29 -1.90 -7.46
C SER A 104 5.55 -0.56 -7.58
N ILE A 105 5.94 0.31 -8.51
CA ILE A 105 5.29 1.62 -8.69
C ILE A 105 3.83 1.45 -9.11
N GLN A 106 3.50 0.50 -10.00
CA GLN A 106 2.11 0.24 -10.40
C GLN A 106 1.26 -0.25 -9.22
N ILE A 107 1.82 -1.13 -8.38
CA ILE A 107 1.15 -1.57 -7.15
C ILE A 107 0.88 -0.38 -6.24
N MET A 108 1.86 0.47 -6.00
CA MET A 108 1.67 1.63 -5.14
C MET A 108 0.63 2.60 -5.70
N VAL A 109 0.65 2.87 -7.01
CA VAL A 109 -0.35 3.72 -7.67
C VAL A 109 -1.76 3.16 -7.46
N LEU A 110 -1.95 1.86 -7.68
CA LEU A 110 -3.25 1.21 -7.51
C LEU A 110 -3.70 1.24 -6.05
N LEU A 111 -2.90 0.74 -5.12
CA LEU A 111 -3.28 0.57 -3.72
C LEU A 111 -3.48 1.90 -3.00
N PHE A 112 -2.61 2.90 -3.26
CA PHE A 112 -2.81 4.23 -2.69
C PHE A 112 -4.05 4.89 -3.27
N SER A 113 -4.30 4.80 -4.57
CA SER A 113 -5.52 5.35 -5.16
C SER A 113 -6.78 4.72 -4.57
N LEU A 114 -6.80 3.40 -4.40
CA LEU A 114 -7.91 2.68 -3.76
C LEU A 114 -8.11 3.10 -2.31
N LYS A 115 -7.03 3.20 -1.50
CA LYS A 115 -7.11 3.62 -0.10
C LYS A 115 -7.54 5.07 0.09
N LEU A 116 -7.13 5.93 -0.82
CA LEU A 116 -7.47 7.34 -0.79
C LEU A 116 -8.91 7.59 -1.23
N TYR A 117 -9.44 6.76 -2.13
CA TYR A 117 -10.81 6.86 -2.61
C TYR A 117 -11.82 6.13 -1.71
N TYR A 118 -11.48 4.92 -1.26
CA TYR A 118 -12.35 4.09 -0.43
C TYR A 118 -11.90 4.04 1.02
N ASN A 119 -12.85 4.14 1.96
CA ASN A 119 -12.56 4.08 3.39
C ASN A 119 -12.38 2.65 3.94
N ASN A 120 -12.54 1.62 3.11
CA ASN A 120 -12.52 0.21 3.51
C ASN A 120 -11.24 -0.54 3.09
N VAL A 121 -10.20 0.19 2.70
CA VAL A 121 -8.87 -0.36 2.40
C VAL A 121 -7.89 0.02 3.52
N THR A 122 -7.45 -1.00 4.26
CA THR A 122 -6.42 -0.90 5.28
C THR A 122 -5.11 -1.48 4.75
N MET A 123 -4.01 -0.78 5.01
CA MET A 123 -2.67 -1.16 4.58
C MET A 123 -1.75 -1.04 5.79
N ILE A 124 -1.00 -2.08 6.10
CA ILE A 124 0.03 -2.07 7.15
C ILE A 124 1.43 -2.20 6.54
N ARG A 125 2.45 -1.78 7.28
CA ARG A 125 3.84 -1.75 6.83
C ARG A 125 4.46 -3.15 6.82
N GLY A 126 5.07 -3.54 5.71
CA GLY A 126 5.97 -4.70 5.64
C GLY A 126 7.44 -4.30 5.82
N ASN A 127 8.35 -5.27 5.81
CA ASN A 127 9.78 -4.96 5.97
C ASN A 127 10.35 -4.33 4.70
N HIS A 128 9.80 -4.64 3.53
CA HIS A 128 10.17 -3.99 2.27
C HIS A 128 9.77 -2.51 2.23
N GLU A 129 8.86 -2.05 3.07
CA GLU A 129 8.54 -0.63 3.24
C GLU A 129 9.52 0.08 4.21
N THR A 130 10.79 -0.31 4.19
CA THR A 130 11.89 0.32 4.95
C THR A 130 13.05 0.70 4.03
N PRO A 131 13.67 1.90 4.19
CA PRO A 131 14.79 2.33 3.34
C PRO A 131 15.93 1.31 3.24
N SER A 132 16.32 0.70 4.36
CA SER A 132 17.44 -0.27 4.42
C SER A 132 17.17 -1.53 3.60
N VAL A 133 15.90 -1.86 3.37
CA VAL A 133 15.48 -3.01 2.56
C VAL A 133 15.27 -2.54 1.12
N ASN A 134 14.34 -1.61 0.88
CA ASN A 134 13.96 -1.25 -0.50
C ASN A 134 15.04 -0.55 -1.34
N VAL A 135 16.13 -0.09 -0.74
CA VAL A 135 17.33 0.37 -1.47
C VAL A 135 17.97 -0.75 -2.29
N ASN A 136 17.94 -2.00 -1.80
CA ASN A 136 18.65 -3.13 -2.41
C ASN A 136 17.75 -4.09 -3.20
N TYR A 137 16.42 -3.98 -3.04
CA TYR A 137 15.46 -4.94 -3.61
C TYR A 137 14.67 -4.37 -4.79
N GLY A 138 15.21 -3.40 -5.52
CA GLY A 138 14.72 -2.99 -6.84
C GLY A 138 13.71 -1.84 -6.86
N PHE A 139 13.07 -1.48 -5.74
CA PHE A 139 12.13 -0.35 -5.73
C PHE A 139 12.81 0.99 -6.00
N ARG A 140 13.94 1.25 -5.33
CA ARG A 140 14.74 2.46 -5.58
C ARG A 140 15.20 2.53 -7.03
N ASP A 141 15.70 1.42 -7.55
CA ASP A 141 16.20 1.34 -8.93
C ASP A 141 15.05 1.52 -9.93
N GLU A 142 13.86 0.98 -9.67
CA GLU A 142 12.67 1.18 -10.51
C GLU A 142 12.33 2.68 -10.64
N LEU A 143 12.39 3.44 -9.55
CA LEU A 143 12.14 4.88 -9.56
C LEU A 143 13.23 5.67 -10.29
N ILE A 144 14.50 5.38 -10.02
CA ILE A 144 15.65 6.08 -10.62
C ILE A 144 15.75 5.82 -12.12
N ASN A 145 15.48 4.58 -12.55
CA ASN A 145 15.55 4.23 -13.96
C ASN A 145 14.40 4.82 -14.78
N LYS A 146 13.24 5.08 -14.16
CA LYS A 146 12.05 5.61 -14.84
C LYS A 146 11.94 7.13 -14.80
N PHE A 147 12.51 7.79 -13.79
CA PHE A 147 12.31 9.23 -13.57
C PHE A 147 13.61 9.94 -13.20
N GLU A 148 13.83 11.11 -13.81
CA GLU A 148 14.93 12.02 -13.43
C GLU A 148 14.89 12.36 -11.93
N LYS A 149 13.69 12.59 -11.39
CA LYS A 149 13.44 12.82 -9.96
C LYS A 149 13.29 11.54 -9.13
N GLY A 150 13.74 10.39 -9.65
CA GLY A 150 13.61 9.09 -9.00
C GLY A 150 14.18 9.05 -7.57
N PRO A 151 15.37 9.62 -7.27
CA PRO A 151 15.88 9.68 -5.91
C PRO A 151 14.98 10.46 -4.94
N GLU A 152 14.40 11.57 -5.39
CA GLU A 152 13.46 12.39 -4.60
C GLU A 152 12.16 11.63 -4.33
N LEU A 153 11.62 10.95 -5.35
CA LEU A 153 10.44 10.11 -5.21
C LEU A 153 10.71 8.95 -4.24
N TRP A 154 11.88 8.33 -4.29
CA TRP A 154 12.23 7.24 -3.37
C TRP A 154 12.27 7.72 -1.91
N ASN A 155 12.85 8.89 -1.65
CA ASN A 155 12.82 9.49 -0.32
C ASN A 155 11.39 9.77 0.14
N LEU A 156 10.56 10.35 -0.75
CA LEU A 156 9.17 10.67 -0.43
C LEU A 156 8.32 9.42 -0.16
N TYR A 157 8.50 8.33 -0.90
CA TYR A 157 7.78 7.08 -0.63
C TYR A 157 8.24 6.43 0.68
N ASN A 158 9.52 6.54 1.05
CA ASN A 158 9.97 6.11 2.37
C ASN A 158 9.38 6.97 3.51
N GLU A 159 9.15 8.27 3.26
CA GLU A 159 8.39 9.10 4.19
C GLU A 159 6.94 8.57 4.33
N VAL A 160 6.26 8.27 3.22
CA VAL A 160 4.92 7.65 3.26
C VAL A 160 4.93 6.37 4.11
N PHE A 161 5.89 5.47 3.86
CA PHE A 161 6.01 4.21 4.57
C PHE A 161 6.23 4.38 6.07
N SER A 162 6.94 5.43 6.48
CA SER A 162 7.17 5.74 7.91
C SER A 162 5.87 6.06 8.67
N TYR A 163 4.82 6.51 7.98
CA TYR A 163 3.50 6.76 8.58
C TYR A 163 2.55 5.56 8.49
N MET A 164 2.93 4.43 7.90
CA MET A 164 2.02 3.29 7.81
C MET A 164 1.79 2.64 9.19
N PRO A 165 0.55 2.21 9.51
CA PRO A 165 0.30 1.34 10.65
C PRO A 165 1.18 0.08 10.57
N ILE A 166 1.63 -0.46 11.71
CA ILE A 166 2.53 -1.63 11.72
C ILE A 166 1.78 -2.94 12.01
N ALA A 167 0.53 -2.84 12.47
CA ALA A 167 -0.33 -3.97 12.72
C ALA A 167 -1.80 -3.58 12.54
N ALA A 168 -2.67 -4.58 12.46
CA ALA A 168 -4.11 -4.41 12.47
C ALA A 168 -4.76 -5.45 13.38
N VAL A 169 -5.92 -5.13 13.96
CA VAL A 169 -6.76 -6.09 14.69
C VAL A 169 -8.08 -6.26 13.97
N ILE A 170 -8.38 -7.50 13.57
CA ILE A 170 -9.66 -7.86 12.98
C ILE A 170 -10.65 -8.19 14.10
N SER A 171 -11.71 -7.39 14.19
CA SER A 171 -12.86 -7.56 15.09
C SER A 171 -12.48 -7.79 16.55
N GLU A 172 -11.40 -7.15 17.03
CA GLU A 172 -10.89 -7.30 18.41
C GLU A 172 -10.56 -8.76 18.78
N ARG A 173 -10.19 -9.58 17.79
CA ARG A 173 -9.95 -11.02 17.97
C ARG A 173 -8.67 -11.50 17.32
N ILE A 174 -8.33 -11.00 16.13
CA ILE A 174 -7.19 -11.50 15.36
C ILE A 174 -6.19 -10.36 15.18
N LEU A 175 -5.01 -10.48 15.77
CA LEU A 175 -3.88 -9.58 15.50
C LEU A 175 -3.23 -9.99 14.18
N CYS A 176 -3.08 -9.03 13.28
CA CYS A 176 -2.45 -9.17 11.98
C CYS A 176 -1.21 -8.29 11.92
N MET A 177 -0.09 -8.89 11.54
CA MET A 177 1.21 -8.24 11.38
C MET A 177 1.86 -8.82 10.12
N HIS A 178 2.78 -8.06 9.51
CA HIS A 178 3.56 -8.56 8.40
C HIS A 178 4.50 -9.71 8.84
N GLY A 179 5.34 -9.40 9.84
CA GLY A 179 6.26 -10.37 10.44
C GLY A 179 5.58 -11.17 11.56
N GLY A 180 5.99 -10.92 12.80
CA GLY A 180 5.49 -11.66 13.96
C GLY A 180 5.75 -10.96 15.28
N ILE A 181 5.43 -11.65 16.38
CA ILE A 181 5.44 -11.09 17.73
C ILE A 181 6.86 -10.80 18.21
N SER A 182 7.06 -9.63 18.80
CA SER A 182 8.30 -9.27 19.50
C SER A 182 8.33 -9.86 20.91
N PRO A 183 9.52 -10.24 21.45
CA PRO A 183 9.66 -10.60 22.85
C PRO A 183 9.33 -9.46 23.82
N HIS A 184 9.23 -8.21 23.37
CA HIS A 184 8.85 -7.05 24.19
C HIS A 184 7.36 -6.70 24.11
N LEU A 185 6.63 -7.24 23.13
CA LEU A 185 5.19 -7.09 23.00
C LEU A 185 4.46 -7.83 24.13
N ARG A 186 3.72 -7.09 24.97
CA ARG A 186 2.92 -7.64 26.08
C ARG A 186 1.43 -7.43 25.84
N THR A 187 1.07 -6.27 25.28
CA THR A 187 -0.31 -5.85 25.04
C THR A 187 -0.42 -5.10 23.72
N LEU A 188 -1.63 -5.00 23.18
CA LEU A 188 -1.88 -4.20 21.98
C LEU A 188 -1.55 -2.71 22.18
N LYS A 189 -1.58 -2.22 23.43
CA LYS A 189 -1.19 -0.84 23.76
C LYS A 189 0.27 -0.55 23.44
N ASP A 190 1.14 -1.56 23.51
CA ASP A 190 2.55 -1.37 23.19
C ASP A 190 2.72 -0.99 21.71
N ILE A 191 1.88 -1.53 20.83
CA ILE A 191 1.81 -1.16 19.41
C ILE A 191 1.14 0.22 19.24
N GLU A 192 0.03 0.46 19.92
CA GLU A 192 -0.70 1.74 19.85
C GLU A 192 0.17 2.94 20.24
N ASN A 193 1.07 2.75 21.22
CA ASN A 193 1.97 3.78 21.73
C ASN A 193 3.20 4.03 20.85
N VAL A 194 3.42 3.25 19.78
CA VAL A 194 4.50 3.54 18.84
C VAL A 194 4.19 4.83 18.09
N GLU A 195 5.04 5.83 18.30
CA GLU A 195 4.94 7.12 17.61
C GLU A 195 5.29 6.99 16.12
N ARG A 196 4.48 7.65 15.28
CA ARG A 196 4.75 7.80 13.84
C ARG A 196 5.10 9.26 13.53
N PRO A 197 6.03 9.54 12.61
CA PRO A 197 6.65 8.60 11.67
C PRO A 197 7.72 7.69 12.30
N ILE A 198 7.71 6.42 11.90
CA ILE A 198 8.68 5.42 12.35
C ILE A 198 9.89 5.44 11.42
N THR A 199 10.95 6.10 11.86
CA THR A 199 12.22 6.25 11.11
C THR A 199 13.28 5.24 11.52
N ASP A 200 13.28 4.81 12.79
CA ASP A 200 14.15 3.75 13.31
C ASP A 200 13.34 2.48 13.56
N ILE A 201 13.69 1.41 12.84
CA ILE A 201 13.02 0.10 12.96
C ILE A 201 13.67 -0.84 13.97
N SER A 202 14.83 -0.47 14.53
CA SER A 202 15.61 -1.36 15.40
C SER A 202 14.98 -1.58 16.78
N ASN A 203 14.05 -0.71 17.20
CA ASN A 203 13.44 -0.73 18.53
C ASN A 203 11.89 -0.69 18.49
N ILE A 204 11.27 -1.22 17.42
CA ILE A 204 9.80 -1.27 17.31
C ILE A 204 9.26 -2.49 18.07
N VAL A 205 8.78 -2.23 19.30
CA VAL A 205 8.00 -3.10 20.21
C VAL A 205 8.54 -4.50 20.46
#